data_AF-A0A7C1Z4N2-F1
#
_entry.id   AF-A0A7C1Z4N2-F1
#
_cell.length_a   1.000
_cell.length_b   1.000
_cell.length_c   1.000
_cell.angle_alpha   90.00
_cell.angle_beta   90.00
_cell.angle_gamma   90.00
#
_symmetry.space_group_name_H-M   'P 1'
#
loop_
_entity.id
_entity.type
_entity.pdbx_description
1 polymer ?
#
loop_
_entity_poly.entity_id
_entity_poly.type
_entity_poly.pdbx_seq_one_letter_code
_entity_poly.pdbx_strand_id
1 'polypeptide(L)'
;LPKYRKPKEDEINTCSEYLNEEIALVNPKTIVTLGYYASRCILEKYEFPVPSRKEFRNLYGKLFWTGEKRIYCIQHPAALLHNPEIKDVIVQNYRKLRVLSRDCKWYPVCPMKSYHEAGKLPRKWVELYCKGDWESCVRYQKEENGEWHPDYMLPDGTFDKTLRVT
;
A
#
# COMPACT_ATOMS: atom_id res chain seq x y z
N LEU A 1 -3.56 18.88 -18.67
CA LEU A 1 -3.14 19.11 -20.07
C LEU A 1 -4.08 20.10 -20.73
N PRO A 2 -3.65 20.81 -21.79
CA PRO A 2 -4.53 21.71 -22.53
C PRO A 2 -5.88 21.04 -22.83
N LYS A 3 -6.98 21.75 -22.53
CA LYS A 3 -8.36 21.23 -22.69
C LYS A 3 -8.71 20.00 -21.83
N TYR A 4 -8.03 19.79 -20.69
CA TYR A 4 -8.28 18.68 -19.76
C TYR A 4 -8.20 17.28 -20.39
N ARG A 5 -7.48 17.15 -21.52
CA ARG A 5 -7.31 15.86 -22.18
C ARG A 5 -6.45 14.92 -21.36
N LYS A 6 -6.55 13.62 -21.68
CA LYS A 6 -5.69 12.57 -21.16
C LYS A 6 -4.29 12.68 -21.79
N PRO A 7 -3.23 12.29 -21.05
CA PRO A 7 -1.90 12.19 -21.62
C PRO A 7 -1.87 11.10 -22.68
N LYS A 8 -1.10 11.34 -23.75
CA LYS A 8 -0.75 10.32 -24.73
C LYS A 8 0.44 9.50 -24.23
N GLU A 9 0.66 8.34 -24.82
CA GLU A 9 1.71 7.42 -24.37
C GLU A 9 3.12 8.00 -24.56
N ASP A 10 3.37 8.72 -25.65
CA ASP A 10 4.62 9.44 -25.90
C ASP A 10 4.90 10.50 -24.82
N GLU A 11 3.88 11.23 -24.39
CA GLU A 11 3.99 12.21 -23.30
C GLU A 11 4.27 11.54 -21.96
N ILE A 12 3.63 10.40 -21.67
CA ILE A 12 3.89 9.62 -20.46
C ILE A 12 5.34 9.14 -20.46
N ASN A 13 5.81 8.54 -21.55
CA ASN A 13 7.16 8.00 -21.65
C ASN A 13 8.21 9.10 -21.47
N THR A 14 8.05 10.23 -22.16
CA THR A 14 8.97 11.37 -22.05
C THR A 14 9.02 11.93 -20.62
N CYS A 15 7.86 12.07 -19.97
CA CYS A 15 7.80 12.61 -18.62
C CYS A 15 8.20 11.60 -17.53
N SER A 16 8.17 10.30 -17.82
CA SER A 16 8.48 9.25 -16.84
C SER A 16 9.95 9.24 -16.44
N GLU A 17 10.86 9.70 -17.31
CA GLU A 17 12.28 9.82 -17.01
C GLU A 17 12.53 10.74 -15.81
N TYR A 18 11.94 11.94 -15.84
CA TYR A 18 12.03 12.89 -14.72
C TYR A 18 11.43 12.33 -13.44
N LEU A 19 10.26 11.69 -13.52
CA LEU A 19 9.63 11.06 -12.35
C LEU A 19 10.52 9.95 -11.76
N ASN A 20 11.22 9.19 -12.62
CA ASN A 20 12.14 8.15 -12.17
C ASN A 20 13.34 8.73 -11.41
N GLU A 21 13.89 9.83 -11.89
CA GLU A 21 14.97 10.57 -11.20
C GLU A 21 14.49 11.12 -9.86
N GLU A 22 13.32 11.74 -9.81
CA GLU A 22 12.71 12.26 -8.57
C GLU A 22 12.51 11.14 -7.54
N ILE A 23 11.97 10.00 -7.96
CA ILE A 23 11.78 8.83 -7.09
C ILE A 23 13.12 8.30 -6.58
N ALA A 24 14.15 8.25 -7.42
CA ALA A 24 15.48 7.80 -7.03
C ALA A 24 16.13 8.75 -6.00
N LEU A 25 15.99 10.06 -6.21
CA LEU A 25 16.54 11.10 -5.34
C LEU A 25 15.84 11.13 -3.97
N VAL A 26 14.51 11.11 -3.96
CA VAL A 26 13.71 11.15 -2.72
C VAL A 26 13.76 9.80 -1.98
N ASN A 27 13.93 8.70 -2.73
CA ASN A 27 13.90 7.33 -2.24
C ASN A 27 12.74 7.05 -1.26
N PRO A 28 11.47 7.30 -1.66
CA PRO A 28 10.33 7.15 -0.76
C PRO A 28 10.14 5.67 -0.38
N LYS A 29 9.69 5.41 0.86
CA LYS A 29 9.28 4.06 1.29
C LYS A 29 7.90 3.67 0.74
N THR A 30 7.02 4.66 0.56
CA THR A 30 5.67 4.50 0.03
C THR A 30 5.44 5.51 -1.09
N ILE A 31 4.94 5.05 -2.22
CA ILE A 31 4.50 5.88 -3.34
C ILE A 31 2.97 5.84 -3.37
N VAL A 32 2.34 7.01 -3.35
CA VAL A 32 0.88 7.15 -3.45
C VAL A 32 0.52 7.72 -4.80
N THR A 33 -0.32 7.02 -5.56
CA THR A 33 -0.67 7.39 -6.93
C THR A 33 -2.10 7.89 -7.05
N LEU A 34 -2.30 8.95 -7.84
CA LEU A 34 -3.59 9.60 -8.03
C LEU A 34 -4.22 9.20 -9.38
N GLY A 35 -5.19 8.29 -9.34
CA GLY A 35 -5.96 7.88 -10.51
C GLY A 35 -5.23 6.89 -11.42
N TYR A 36 -5.85 6.61 -12.57
CA TYR A 36 -5.51 5.49 -13.44
C TYR A 36 -4.09 5.57 -14.03
N TYR A 37 -3.74 6.69 -14.68
CA TYR A 37 -2.48 6.81 -15.43
C TYR A 37 -1.25 6.75 -14.52
N ALA A 38 -1.28 7.51 -13.42
CA ALA A 38 -0.19 7.49 -12.43
C ALA A 38 -0.03 6.10 -11.80
N SER A 39 -1.15 5.47 -11.40
CA SER A 39 -1.13 4.15 -10.81
C SER A 39 -0.62 3.09 -11.79
N ARG A 40 -1.07 3.11 -13.06
CA ARG A 40 -0.60 2.19 -14.10
C ARG A 40 0.91 2.33 -14.32
N CYS A 41 1.39 3.54 -14.56
CA CYS A 41 2.79 3.82 -14.83
C CYS A 41 3.71 3.35 -13.69
N ILE A 42 3.33 3.66 -12.44
CA ILE A 42 4.12 3.23 -11.27
C ILE A 42 4.06 1.72 -11.05
N LEU A 43 2.91 1.07 -11.25
CA LEU A 43 2.82 -0.39 -11.14
C LEU A 43 3.68 -1.08 -12.21
N GLU A 44 3.62 -0.62 -13.47
CA GLU A 44 4.44 -1.13 -14.58
C GLU A 44 5.94 -0.94 -14.31
N LYS A 45 6.34 0.23 -13.81
CA LYS A 45 7.75 0.52 -13.45
C LYS A 45 8.33 -0.50 -12.47
N TYR A 46 7.54 -0.96 -11.50
CA TYR A 46 7.95 -1.93 -10.50
C TYR A 46 7.48 -3.35 -10.84
N GLU A 47 7.21 -3.63 -12.12
CA GLU A 47 6.86 -4.95 -12.65
C GLU A 47 5.67 -5.61 -11.93
N PHE A 48 4.77 -4.79 -11.37
CA PHE A 48 3.59 -5.27 -10.68
C PHE A 48 2.45 -5.51 -11.67
N PRO A 49 1.72 -6.65 -11.59
CA PRO A 49 0.65 -6.96 -12.52
C PRO A 49 -0.42 -5.86 -12.58
N VAL A 50 -0.63 -5.31 -13.77
CA VAL A 50 -1.69 -4.34 -14.03
C VAL A 50 -2.92 -5.05 -14.58
N PRO A 51 -4.07 -5.00 -13.89
CA PRO A 51 -5.30 -5.64 -14.35
C PRO A 51 -5.94 -4.85 -15.49
N SER A 52 -6.99 -5.41 -16.09
CA SER A 52 -7.74 -4.73 -17.13
C SER A 52 -8.30 -3.39 -16.64
N ARG A 53 -8.62 -2.48 -17.57
CA ARG A 53 -9.18 -1.16 -17.22
C ARG A 53 -10.47 -1.23 -16.40
N LYS A 54 -11.29 -2.28 -16.60
CA LYS A 54 -12.54 -2.49 -15.84
C LYS A 54 -12.26 -2.88 -14.40
N GLU A 55 -11.22 -3.68 -14.18
CA GLU A 55 -10.83 -4.20 -12.86
C GLU A 55 -9.92 -3.23 -12.09
N PHE A 56 -9.33 -2.24 -12.76
CA PHE A 56 -8.44 -1.26 -12.14
C PHE A 56 -9.06 -0.57 -10.92
N ARG A 57 -10.39 -0.38 -10.91
CA ARG A 57 -11.11 0.17 -9.77
C ARG A 57 -10.89 -0.62 -8.47
N ASN A 58 -10.59 -1.92 -8.57
CA ASN A 58 -10.39 -2.82 -7.44
C ASN A 58 -9.00 -2.67 -6.81
N LEU A 59 -8.09 -1.91 -7.43
CA LEU A 59 -6.78 -1.58 -6.87
C LEU A 59 -6.84 -0.39 -5.92
N TYR A 60 -7.84 0.49 -6.09
CA TYR A 60 -7.93 1.68 -5.26
C TYR A 60 -8.20 1.31 -3.80
N GLY A 61 -7.50 1.99 -2.90
CA GLY A 61 -7.60 1.76 -1.46
C GLY A 61 -6.80 0.56 -0.96
N LYS A 62 -6.00 -0.09 -1.81
CA LYS A 62 -5.14 -1.21 -1.43
C LYS A 62 -3.66 -0.83 -1.46
N LEU A 63 -2.92 -1.38 -0.51
CA LEU A 63 -1.46 -1.26 -0.43
C LEU A 63 -0.82 -2.50 -1.07
N PHE A 64 0.14 -2.27 -1.96
CA PHE A 64 0.89 -3.31 -2.63
C PHE A 64 2.37 -3.23 -2.24
N TRP A 65 3.05 -4.37 -2.20
CA TRP A 65 4.48 -4.46 -1.98
C TRP A 65 5.14 -5.07 -3.21
N THR A 66 6.08 -4.35 -3.81
CA THR A 66 6.74 -4.78 -5.06
C THR A 66 8.03 -5.56 -4.82
N GLY A 67 8.41 -5.80 -3.56
CA GLY A 67 9.75 -6.24 -3.21
C GLY A 67 10.70 -5.09 -2.87
N GLU A 68 10.38 -3.88 -3.34
CA GLU A 68 11.20 -2.69 -3.13
C GLU A 68 10.41 -1.52 -2.52
N LYS A 69 9.23 -1.23 -3.07
CA LYS A 69 8.40 -0.09 -2.68
C LYS A 69 7.01 -0.53 -2.29
N ARG A 70 6.39 0.27 -1.41
CA ARG A 70 4.96 0.16 -1.14
C ARG A 70 4.21 1.09 -2.08
N ILE A 71 3.20 0.58 -2.78
CA ILE A 71 2.39 1.37 -3.71
C ILE A 71 0.97 1.43 -3.19
N TYR A 72 0.45 2.64 -2.99
CA TYR A 72 -0.92 2.87 -2.56
C TYR A 72 -1.69 3.65 -3.62
N CYS A 73 -2.60 2.95 -4.32
CA CYS A 73 -3.38 3.55 -5.39
C CYS A 73 -4.63 4.22 -4.81
N ILE A 74 -4.85 5.50 -5.11
CA ILE A 74 -6.07 6.21 -4.73
C ILE A 74 -6.75 6.86 -5.93
N GLN A 75 -8.06 7.03 -5.84
CA GLN A 75 -8.81 7.72 -6.89
C GLN A 75 -8.47 9.21 -6.90
N HIS A 76 -8.44 9.78 -8.11
CA HIS A 76 -8.21 11.20 -8.29
C HIS A 76 -9.41 12.01 -7.75
N PRO A 77 -9.22 13.11 -7.00
CA PRO A 77 -10.32 13.88 -6.41
C PRO A 77 -11.35 14.37 -7.43
N ALA A 78 -10.89 14.74 -8.63
CA ALA A 78 -11.78 15.15 -9.72
C ALA A 78 -12.82 14.08 -10.14
N ALA A 79 -12.65 12.82 -9.75
CA ALA A 79 -13.69 11.81 -9.95
C ALA A 79 -15.01 12.18 -9.25
N LEU A 80 -14.95 12.93 -8.14
CA LEU A 80 -16.13 13.43 -7.41
C LEU A 80 -16.98 14.40 -8.20
N LEU A 81 -16.40 15.08 -9.21
CA LEU A 81 -17.15 15.96 -10.10
C LEU A 81 -18.08 15.17 -11.03
N HIS A 82 -17.77 13.89 -11.27
CA HIS A 82 -18.55 13.02 -12.15
C HIS A 82 -19.40 12.02 -11.38
N ASN A 83 -18.94 11.58 -10.21
CA ASN A 83 -19.68 10.67 -9.34
C ASN A 83 -19.51 11.11 -7.88
N PRO A 84 -20.47 11.87 -7.32
CA PRO A 84 -20.43 12.27 -5.91
C PRO A 84 -20.62 11.11 -4.92
N GLU A 85 -21.22 9.99 -5.32
CA GLU A 85 -21.55 8.86 -4.43
C GLU A 85 -20.30 8.15 -3.88
N ILE A 86 -19.18 8.22 -4.61
CA ILE A 86 -17.90 7.63 -4.18
C ILE A 86 -17.14 8.52 -3.17
N LYS A 87 -17.73 9.63 -2.70
CA LYS A 87 -17.11 10.56 -1.75
C LYS A 87 -16.58 9.88 -0.51
N ASP A 88 -17.39 9.07 0.15
CA ASP A 88 -16.98 8.45 1.41
C ASP A 88 -15.84 7.47 1.20
N VAL A 89 -15.87 6.69 0.11
CA VAL A 89 -14.78 5.78 -0.26
C VAL A 89 -13.49 6.54 -0.52
N ILE A 90 -13.55 7.66 -1.26
CA ILE A 90 -12.38 8.52 -1.48
C ILE A 90 -11.86 9.08 -0.16
N VAL A 91 -12.73 9.64 0.68
CA VAL A 91 -12.32 10.21 1.97
C VAL A 91 -11.63 9.16 2.85
N GLN A 92 -12.14 7.93 2.92
CA GLN A 92 -11.50 6.86 3.69
C GLN A 92 -10.12 6.49 3.13
N ASN A 93 -9.97 6.41 1.80
CA ASN A 93 -8.68 6.16 1.18
C ASN A 93 -7.66 7.29 1.47
N TYR A 94 -8.09 8.55 1.49
CA TYR A 94 -7.21 9.66 1.86
C TYR A 94 -6.87 9.67 3.35
N ARG A 95 -7.79 9.30 4.24
CA ARG A 95 -7.51 9.14 5.67
C ARG A 95 -6.44 8.08 5.92
N LYS A 96 -6.43 7.01 5.11
CA LYS A 96 -5.44 5.94 5.19
C LYS A 96 -4.00 6.44 5.00
N LEU A 97 -3.78 7.58 4.34
CA LEU A 97 -2.44 8.17 4.21
C LEU A 97 -1.77 8.48 5.56
N ARG A 98 -2.56 8.86 6.57
CA ARG A 98 -2.05 9.08 7.94
C ARG A 98 -1.50 7.79 8.53
N VAL A 99 -2.18 6.67 8.29
CA VAL A 99 -1.78 5.33 8.74
C VAL A 99 -0.48 4.93 8.06
N LEU A 100 -0.42 5.03 6.74
CA LEU A 100 0.74 4.66 5.92
C LEU A 100 1.98 5.52 6.18
N SER A 101 1.83 6.69 6.79
CA SER A 101 2.94 7.57 7.15
C SER A 101 3.65 7.20 8.45
N ARG A 102 3.12 6.23 9.21
CA ARG A 102 3.63 5.85 10.53
C ARG A 102 3.73 4.34 10.65
N ASP A 103 4.70 3.89 11.44
CA ASP A 103 4.81 2.48 11.79
C ASP A 103 3.80 2.13 12.91
N CYS A 104 3.42 0.87 12.96
CA CYS A 104 2.60 0.31 14.04
C CYS A 104 3.26 0.56 15.39
N LYS A 105 2.48 1.09 16.35
CA LYS A 105 2.97 1.41 17.70
C LYS A 105 3.56 0.21 18.45
N TRP A 106 3.08 -1.01 18.18
CA TRP A 106 3.58 -2.24 18.81
C TRP A 106 4.70 -2.92 18.04
N TYR A 107 5.05 -2.47 16.83
CA TYR A 107 6.11 -3.10 16.05
C TYR A 107 7.43 -3.31 16.81
N PRO A 108 7.89 -2.40 17.70
CA PRO A 108 9.12 -2.60 18.46
C PRO A 108 9.14 -3.86 19.34
N VAL A 109 7.97 -4.31 19.81
CA VAL A 109 7.81 -5.45 20.74
C VAL A 109 7.01 -6.62 20.15
N CYS A 110 6.44 -6.43 18.95
CA CYS A 110 5.63 -7.44 18.30
C CYS A 110 6.49 -8.61 17.79
N PRO A 111 6.08 -9.87 17.97
CA PRO A 111 6.79 -11.05 17.46
C PRO A 111 7.06 -11.00 15.94
N MET A 112 6.25 -10.28 15.17
CA MET A 112 6.48 -10.12 13.72
C MET A 112 7.84 -9.48 13.41
N LYS A 113 8.33 -8.60 14.28
CA LYS A 113 9.66 -7.99 14.13
C LYS A 113 10.75 -9.04 14.32
N SER A 114 10.71 -9.80 15.42
CA SER A 114 11.74 -10.80 15.73
C SER A 114 11.75 -11.93 14.70
N TYR A 115 10.58 -12.39 14.24
CA TYR A 115 10.51 -13.40 13.17
C TYR A 115 11.07 -12.88 11.85
N HIS A 116 10.84 -11.62 11.52
CA HIS A 116 11.40 -11.01 10.31
C HIS A 116 12.92 -10.87 10.40
N GLU A 117 13.43 -10.37 11.52
CA GLU A 117 14.87 -10.21 11.77
C GLU A 117 15.60 -11.56 11.80
N ALA A 118 14.94 -12.62 12.29
CA ALA A 118 15.45 -13.98 12.24
C ALA A 118 15.29 -14.67 10.86
N GLY A 119 14.78 -13.97 9.85
CA GLY A 119 14.56 -14.52 8.49
C GLY A 119 13.43 -15.54 8.37
N LYS A 120 12.62 -15.74 9.43
CA LYS A 120 11.50 -16.68 9.47
C LYS A 120 10.21 -16.10 8.88
N LEU A 121 10.08 -14.78 8.86
CA LEU A 121 8.91 -14.09 8.31
C LEU A 121 9.27 -13.31 7.03
N PRO A 122 8.60 -13.59 5.90
CA PRO A 122 8.81 -12.83 4.67
C PRO A 122 8.59 -11.33 4.87
N ARG A 123 9.51 -10.51 4.32
CA ARG A 123 9.50 -9.04 4.46
C ARG A 123 8.16 -8.39 4.10
N LYS A 124 7.42 -8.98 3.15
CA LYS A 124 6.08 -8.51 2.73
C LYS A 124 5.14 -8.27 3.92
N TRP A 125 5.20 -9.10 4.97
CA TRP A 125 4.33 -8.97 6.14
C TRP A 125 4.61 -7.70 6.92
N VAL A 126 5.89 -7.41 7.14
CA VAL A 126 6.33 -6.19 7.83
C VAL A 126 6.00 -4.96 6.98
N GLU A 127 6.25 -5.01 5.67
CA GLU A 127 6.06 -3.85 4.79
C GLU A 127 4.58 -3.54 4.55
N LEU A 128 3.72 -4.56 4.42
CA LEU A 128 2.30 -4.36 4.17
C LEU A 128 1.51 -4.00 5.43
N TYR A 129 1.88 -4.54 6.59
CA TYR A 129 1.14 -4.34 7.83
C TYR A 129 1.91 -3.46 8.80
N CYS A 130 3.03 -3.95 9.36
CA CYS A 130 3.69 -3.28 10.47
C CYS A 130 4.19 -1.86 10.16
N LYS A 131 4.79 -1.67 8.97
CA LYS A 131 5.24 -0.36 8.47
C LYS A 131 4.27 0.22 7.43
N GLY A 132 3.20 -0.49 7.13
CA GLY A 132 2.21 -0.19 6.09
C GLY A 132 0.84 0.09 6.68
N ASP A 133 -0.18 -0.66 6.26
CA ASP A 133 -1.55 -0.55 6.76
C ASP A 133 -1.73 -1.33 8.07
N TRP A 134 -1.16 -0.82 9.14
CA TRP A 134 -1.20 -1.48 10.46
C TRP A 134 -2.62 -1.54 11.05
N GLU A 135 -3.54 -0.65 10.64
CA GLU A 135 -4.95 -0.73 11.06
C GLU A 135 -5.66 -1.98 10.52
N SER A 136 -5.22 -2.49 9.36
CA SER A 136 -5.77 -3.73 8.79
C SER A 136 -5.25 -5.00 9.47
N CYS A 137 -4.26 -4.89 10.36
CA CYS A 137 -3.67 -6.02 11.05
C CYS A 137 -4.61 -6.56 12.14
N VAL A 138 -4.99 -7.82 12.04
CA VAL A 138 -5.85 -8.50 13.03
C VAL A 138 -5.18 -8.55 14.41
N ARG A 139 -3.86 -8.73 14.46
CA ARG A 139 -3.10 -8.65 15.72
C ARG A 139 -3.25 -7.28 16.37
N TYR A 140 -3.09 -6.21 15.60
CA TYR A 140 -3.28 -4.84 16.10
C TYR A 140 -4.68 -4.65 16.69
N GLN A 141 -5.71 -5.09 15.97
CA GLN A 141 -7.10 -4.94 16.42
C GLN A 141 -7.37 -5.72 17.72
N LYS A 142 -6.82 -6.93 17.83
CA LYS A 142 -6.96 -7.76 19.04
C LYS A 142 -6.25 -7.15 20.25
N GLU A 143 -5.03 -6.65 20.07
CA GLU A 143 -4.30 -5.95 21.13
C GLU A 143 -5.04 -4.68 21.59
N GLU A 144 -5.66 -3.92 20.68
CA GLU A 144 -6.47 -2.74 21.05
C GLU A 144 -7.71 -3.13 21.87
N ASN A 145 -8.26 -4.30 21.59
CA ASN A 145 -9.45 -4.82 22.25
C ASN A 145 -9.13 -5.65 23.51
N GLY A 146 -7.86 -5.85 23.85
CA GLY A 146 -7.44 -6.70 24.96
C GLY A 146 -7.73 -8.20 24.74
N GLU A 147 -7.88 -8.63 23.49
CA GLU A 147 -8.12 -10.02 23.13
C GLU A 147 -6.81 -10.80 23.01
N TRP A 148 -6.73 -11.94 23.69
CA TRP A 148 -5.57 -12.81 23.58
C TRP A 148 -5.44 -13.41 22.16
N HIS A 149 -4.20 -13.50 21.68
CA HIS A 149 -3.82 -14.28 20.50
C HIS A 149 -2.41 -14.86 20.65
N PRO A 150 -2.09 -15.98 19.98
CA PRO A 150 -0.74 -16.53 20.02
C PRO A 150 0.24 -15.74 19.13
N ASP A 151 1.53 -15.82 19.44
CA ASP A 151 2.59 -15.13 18.68
C ASP A 151 2.69 -15.57 17.23
N TYR A 152 2.36 -16.82 16.94
CA TYR A 152 2.38 -17.38 15.59
C TYR A 152 1.16 -17.03 14.73
N MET A 153 0.24 -16.18 15.23
CA MET A 153 -0.80 -15.57 14.40
C MET A 153 -0.16 -14.51 13.49
N LEU A 154 -0.45 -14.54 12.20
CA LEU A 154 0.01 -13.59 11.20
C LEU A 154 -0.88 -12.33 11.17
N PRO A 155 -0.42 -11.22 10.57
CA PRO A 155 -1.19 -9.98 10.50
C PRO A 155 -2.57 -10.07 9.86
N ASP A 156 -2.82 -11.04 8.97
CA ASP A 156 -4.13 -11.28 8.35
C ASP A 156 -5.06 -12.15 9.20
N GLY A 157 -4.62 -12.61 10.37
CA GLY A 157 -5.37 -13.48 11.27
C GLY A 157 -5.17 -14.98 11.03
N THR A 158 -4.42 -15.37 9.99
CA THR A 158 -4.04 -16.78 9.79
C THR A 158 -2.96 -17.21 10.79
N PHE A 159 -2.68 -18.51 10.88
CA PHE A 159 -1.71 -19.05 11.83
C PHE A 159 -0.59 -19.79 11.11
N ASP A 160 0.66 -19.49 11.47
CA ASP A 160 1.83 -20.19 10.96
C ASP A 160 2.54 -20.96 12.08
N LYS A 161 2.23 -22.25 12.22
CA LYS A 161 2.79 -23.10 13.28
C LYS A 161 4.31 -23.25 13.22
N THR A 162 4.96 -22.95 12.09
CA THR A 162 6.43 -22.99 11.98
C THR A 162 7.11 -21.88 12.78
N LEU A 163 6.37 -20.82 13.10
CA LEU A 163 6.84 -19.71 13.94
C LEU A 163 6.72 -20.00 15.44
N ARG A 164 6.20 -21.17 15.85
CA ARG A 164 6.17 -21.55 17.26
C ARG A 164 7.60 -21.60 17.80
N VAL A 165 7.91 -20.68 18.71
CA VAL A 165 9.09 -20.80 19.55
C VAL A 165 8.84 -22.00 20.46
N THR A 166 9.70 -23.02 20.34
CA THR A 166 9.69 -24.21 21.21
C THR A 166 10.42 -23.90 22.50
#